data_AF-A0A0F9F7E8-F1
#
_entry.id   AF-A0A0F9F7E8-F1
#
_cell.length_a   1.000
_cell.length_b   1.000
_cell.length_c   1.000
_cell.angle_alpha   90.00
_cell.angle_beta   90.00
_cell.angle_gamma   90.00
#
_symmetry.space_group_name_H-M   'P 1'
#
loop_
_entity.id
_entity.type
_entity.pdbx_description
1 polymer ?
#
loop_
_entity_poly.entity_id
_entity_poly.type
_entity_poly.pdbx_seq_one_letter_code
_entity_poly.pdbx_strand_id
1 'polypeptide(L)'
;MENKDFKVLFIYPNTMMATLLPINISILSACLKKNGFTVDLFDTTYYPTEEINLEKKKVELLQIKPYNLEDAGVNFKETDIYVDLKKKVLE
;
A
#
# COMPACT_ATOMS: atom_id res chain seq x y z
N MET A 1 -30.21 -14.28 0.88
CA MET A 1 -28.91 -14.07 1.53
C MET A 1 -28.14 -13.12 0.66
N GLU A 2 -27.66 -12.02 1.23
CA GLU A 2 -26.99 -10.92 0.54
C GLU A 2 -25.83 -11.39 -0.35
N ASN A 3 -25.60 -10.63 -1.41
CA ASN A 3 -24.75 -10.92 -2.55
C ASN A 3 -23.29 -11.21 -2.15
N LYS A 4 -22.97 -12.49 -1.88
CA LYS A 4 -21.62 -12.94 -1.49
C LYS A 4 -20.58 -12.81 -2.61
N ASP A 5 -21.00 -12.48 -3.83
CA ASP A 5 -20.12 -12.19 -4.96
C ASP A 5 -19.60 -10.74 -4.94
N PHE A 6 -20.02 -9.92 -3.98
CA PHE A 6 -19.49 -8.56 -3.83
C PHE A 6 -18.03 -8.60 -3.37
N LYS A 7 -17.13 -8.14 -4.25
CA LYS A 7 -15.69 -7.98 -3.96
C LYS A 7 -15.43 -6.60 -3.38
N VAL A 8 -14.56 -6.53 -2.37
CA VAL A 8 -14.12 -5.28 -1.74
C VAL A 8 -12.64 -5.06 -2.03
N LEU A 9 -12.29 -3.91 -2.62
CA LEU A 9 -10.91 -3.48 -2.78
C LEU A 9 -10.66 -2.28 -1.86
N PHE A 10 -9.75 -2.43 -0.90
CA PHE A 10 -9.22 -1.29 -0.17
C PHE A 10 -8.14 -0.60 -0.99
N ILE A 11 -8.21 0.72 -1.09
CA ILE A 11 -7.11 1.53 -1.61
C ILE A 11 -6.43 2.16 -0.41
N TYR A 12 -5.13 1.94 -0.26
CA TYR A 12 -4.30 2.58 0.75
C TYR A 12 -3.44 3.66 0.08
N PRO A 13 -3.94 4.92 0.01
CA PRO A 13 -3.22 6.04 -0.60
C PRO A 13 -2.14 6.55 0.35
N ASN A 14 -1.03 5.84 0.38
CA ASN A 14 0.12 6.14 1.22
C ASN A 14 1.18 6.93 0.45
N THR A 15 2.01 7.66 1.20
CA THR A 15 3.21 8.28 0.66
C THR A 15 4.25 7.22 0.31
N MET A 16 4.98 7.42 -0.79
CA MET A 16 5.97 6.44 -1.22
C MET A 16 7.02 6.16 -0.13
N MET A 17 7.36 4.89 0.06
CA MET A 17 8.33 4.36 1.03
C MET A 17 8.02 4.59 2.52
N ALA A 18 6.82 5.08 2.87
CA ALA A 18 6.37 5.11 4.26
C ALA A 18 5.86 3.72 4.67
N THR A 19 6.75 2.82 5.08
CA THR A 19 6.46 1.38 5.27
C THR A 19 5.59 1.04 6.49
N LEU A 20 5.07 2.02 7.22
CA LEU A 20 4.19 1.77 8.36
C LEU A 20 2.82 1.29 7.87
N LEU A 21 2.45 0.05 8.24
CA LEU A 21 1.19 -0.55 7.82
C LEU A 21 -0.02 0.09 8.54
N PRO A 22 -1.13 0.36 7.83
CA PRO A 22 -2.37 0.87 8.42
C PRO A 22 -3.15 -0.25 9.14
N ILE A 23 -3.10 -0.24 10.48
CA ILE A 23 -3.74 -1.26 11.33
C ILE A 23 -5.28 -1.31 11.11
N ASN A 24 -5.91 -0.16 10.88
CA ASN A 24 -7.35 -0.06 10.62
C ASN A 24 -7.79 -0.87 9.38
N ILE A 25 -7.02 -0.85 8.29
CA ILE A 25 -7.33 -1.64 7.08
C ILE A 25 -7.26 -3.14 7.39
N SER A 26 -6.28 -3.55 8.19
CA SER A 26 -6.13 -4.96 8.58
C SER A 26 -7.34 -5.46 9.38
N ILE A 27 -7.84 -4.65 10.31
CA ILE A 27 -9.04 -4.97 11.12
C ILE A 27 -10.29 -5.05 10.24
N LEU A 28 -10.52 -4.06 9.37
CA LEU A 28 -11.68 -4.05 8.47
C LEU A 28 -11.65 -5.24 7.49
N SER A 29 -10.47 -5.55 6.95
CA SER A 29 -10.27 -6.73 6.08
C SER A 29 -10.63 -8.02 6.82
N ALA A 30 -10.19 -8.19 8.07
CA ALA A 30 -10.53 -9.37 8.87
C ALA A 30 -12.03 -9.50 9.12
N CYS A 31 -12.71 -8.40 9.47
CA CYS A 31 -14.16 -8.38 9.69
C CYS A 31 -14.94 -8.79 8.43
N LEU A 32 -14.58 -8.24 7.27
CA LEU A 32 -15.22 -8.57 5.99
C LEU A 32 -14.97 -10.02 5.57
N LYS A 33 -13.71 -10.48 5.65
CA LYS A 33 -13.35 -11.88 5.36
C LYS A 33 -14.10 -12.87 6.26
N LYS A 34 -14.25 -12.57 7.55
CA LYS A 34 -15.02 -13.39 8.51
C LYS A 34 -16.51 -13.52 8.14
N ASN A 35 -17.06 -12.53 7.44
CA ASN A 35 -18.45 -12.55 6.95
C ASN A 35 -18.59 -13.11 5.52
N GLY A 36 -17.51 -13.66 4.96
CA GLY A 36 -17.53 -14.35 3.66
C GLY A 36 -17.35 -13.43 2.46
N PHE A 37 -16.90 -12.19 2.65
CA PHE A 37 -16.56 -11.29 1.53
C PHE A 37 -15.16 -11.56 0.99
N THR A 38 -15.00 -11.42 -0.32
CA THR A 38 -13.67 -11.38 -0.95
C THR A 38 -13.10 -9.97 -0.80
N VAL A 39 -11.90 -9.88 -0.22
CA VAL A 39 -11.29 -8.59 0.11
C VAL A 39 -9.84 -8.57 -0.35
N ASP A 40 -9.46 -7.49 -1.00
CA ASP A 40 -8.10 -7.24 -1.46
C ASP A 40 -7.63 -5.82 -1.09
N LEU A 41 -6.33 -5.57 -1.23
CA LEU A 41 -5.67 -4.30 -0.92
C LEU A 41 -4.83 -3.83 -2.11
N PHE A 42 -5.06 -2.60 -2.54
CA PHE A 42 -4.17 -1.86 -3.41
C PHE A 42 -3.34 -0.88 -2.58
N ASP A 43 -2.07 -1.23 -2.36
CA ASP A 43 -1.11 -0.46 -1.56
C ASP A 43 -0.22 0.41 -2.47
N THR A 44 -0.25 1.73 -2.27
CA THR A 44 0.54 2.68 -3.07
C THR A 44 1.96 2.90 -2.56
N THR A 45 2.35 2.32 -1.42
CA THR A 45 3.61 2.61 -0.70
C THR A 45 4.85 2.43 -1.57
N TYR A 46 4.86 1.47 -2.49
CA TYR A 46 6.04 1.15 -3.28
C TYR A 46 6.06 1.75 -4.68
N TYR A 47 5.08 2.61 -5.03
CA TYR A 47 5.12 3.31 -6.31
C TYR A 47 5.96 4.60 -6.20
N PRO A 48 6.81 4.90 -7.18
CA PRO A 48 7.55 6.16 -7.20
C PRO A 48 6.62 7.30 -7.63
N THR A 49 6.06 8.02 -6.67
CA THR A 49 5.09 9.11 -6.93
C THR A 49 5.71 10.50 -6.89
N GLU A 50 6.93 10.63 -6.33
CA GLU A 50 7.64 11.88 -6.16
C GLU A 50 9.14 11.67 -6.43
N GLU A 51 9.94 12.75 -6.49
CA GLU A 51 11.39 12.66 -6.65
C GLU A 51 12.10 12.28 -5.32
N ILE A 52 11.63 12.84 -4.20
CA ILE A 52 12.22 12.65 -2.87
C ILE A 52 11.12 12.18 -1.92
N ASN A 53 11.30 11.01 -1.28
CA ASN A 53 10.34 10.54 -0.28
C ASN A 53 10.54 11.23 1.07
N LEU A 54 9.46 11.28 1.86
CA LEU A 54 9.45 11.92 3.17
C LEU A 54 10.52 11.33 4.11
N GLU A 55 10.74 10.03 4.08
CA GLU A 55 11.70 9.36 4.97
C GLU A 55 13.17 9.76 4.64
N LYS A 56 13.52 9.90 3.35
CA LYS A 56 14.80 10.47 2.89
C LYS A 56 14.96 11.91 3.37
N LYS A 57 13.90 12.72 3.27
CA LYS A 57 13.92 14.11 3.76
C LYS A 57 14.16 14.18 5.27
N LYS A 58 13.63 13.24 6.06
CA LYS A 58 13.92 13.14 7.49
C LYS A 58 15.39 12.81 7.76
N VAL A 59 16.04 12.03 6.91
CA VAL A 59 17.49 11.78 6.99
C VAL A 59 18.28 13.06 6.69
N GLU A 60 17.92 13.80 5.63
CA GLU A 60 18.55 15.08 5.29
C GLU A 60 18.41 16.13 6.40
N LEU A 61 17.26 16.15 7.08
CA LEU A 61 16.98 17.03 8.22
C LEU A 61 17.53 16.50 9.55
N LEU A 62 18.34 15.43 9.54
CA LEU A 62 18.96 14.81 10.72
C LEU A 62 17.97 14.31 11.78
N GLN A 63 16.73 14.00 11.38
CA GLN A 63 15.71 13.43 12.26
C GLN A 63 15.83 11.91 12.40
N ILE A 64 16.37 11.24 11.36
CA ILE A 64 16.54 9.79 11.29
C ILE A 64 17.96 9.49 10.79
N LYS A 65 18.56 8.39 11.27
CA LYS A 65 19.84 7.89 10.78
C LYS A 65 19.71 7.43 9.32
N PRO A 66 20.72 7.64 8.46
CA PRO A 66 20.74 7.06 7.12
C PRO A 66 20.52 5.54 7.15
N TYR A 67 19.72 5.06 6.19
CA TYR A 67 19.36 3.66 6.03
C TYR A 67 19.23 3.31 4.54
N ASN A 68 19.30 2.03 4.21
CA ASN A 68 18.97 1.51 2.89
C ASN A 68 17.85 0.47 3.01
N LEU A 69 16.75 0.66 2.26
CA LEU A 69 15.60 -0.26 2.30
C LEU A 69 15.83 -1.50 1.41
N GLU A 70 16.74 -1.42 0.44
CA GLU A 70 17.11 -2.55 -0.41
C GLU A 70 17.74 -3.68 0.43
N ASP A 71 18.47 -3.33 1.49
CA ASP A 71 19.05 -4.28 2.45
C ASP A 71 17.96 -5.13 3.14
N ALA A 72 16.74 -4.62 3.22
CA ALA A 72 15.56 -5.31 3.75
C ALA A 72 14.68 -5.93 2.64
N GLY A 73 15.15 -5.94 1.39
CA GLY A 73 14.42 -6.46 0.23
C GLY A 73 13.28 -5.55 -0.25
N VAL A 74 13.23 -4.30 0.21
CA VAL A 74 12.19 -3.35 -0.16
C VAL A 74 12.66 -2.49 -1.32
N ASN A 75 12.00 -2.65 -2.46
CA ASN A 75 12.29 -1.94 -3.71
C ASN A 75 11.06 -1.22 -4.22
N PHE A 76 11.27 -0.18 -5.04
CA PHE A 76 10.19 0.44 -5.79
C PHE A 76 9.60 -0.53 -6.80
N LYS A 77 8.31 -0.35 -7.09
CA LYS A 77 7.67 -0.91 -8.27
C LYS A 77 8.11 -0.16 -9.52
N GLU A 78 8.30 -0.92 -10.59
CA GLU A 78 8.67 -0.40 -11.91
C GLU A 78 7.45 -0.12 -12.79
N THR A 79 6.25 -0.49 -12.32
CA THR A 79 4.98 -0.36 -13.04
C THR A 79 4.25 0.96 -12.73
N ASP A 80 3.40 1.39 -13.65
CA ASP A 80 2.54 2.56 -13.46
C ASP A 80 1.39 2.26 -12.50
N ILE A 81 1.18 3.15 -11.53
CA ILE A 81 0.18 3.00 -10.47
C ILE A 81 -1.25 2.97 -11.00
N TYR A 82 -1.56 3.74 -12.05
CA TYR A 82 -2.92 3.84 -12.59
C TYR A 82 -3.25 2.63 -13.46
N VAL A 83 -2.26 2.14 -14.21
CA VAL A 83 -2.38 0.88 -14.98
C VAL A 83 -2.63 -0.29 -14.03
N ASP A 84 -1.84 -0.40 -12.96
CA ASP A 84 -1.97 -1.48 -11.99
C ASP A 84 -3.29 -1.39 -11.22
N LEU A 85 -3.73 -0.19 -10.82
CA LEU A 85 -5.03 0.01 -10.17
C LEU A 85 -6.19 -0.40 -11.09
N LYS A 86 -6.16 0.03 -12.36
CA LYS A 86 -7.19 -0.33 -13.34
C LYS A 86 -7.24 -1.83 -13.56
N LYS A 87 -6.09 -2.48 -13.67
CA LYS A 87 -6.00 -3.94 -13.75
C LYS A 87 -6.63 -4.58 -12.52
N LYS A 88 -6.29 -4.10 -11.32
CA LYS A 88 -6.78 -4.63 -10.04
C LYS A 88 -8.30 -4.54 -9.89
N VAL A 89 -8.92 -3.46 -10.39
CA VAL A 89 -10.38 -3.27 -10.34
C VAL A 89 -11.12 -4.19 -11.33
N LEU A 90 -10.47 -4.57 -12.44
CA LEU A 90 -11.06 -5.41 -13.48
C LEU A 90 -10.90 -6.91 -13.24
N GLU A 91 -10.08 -7.32 -12.26
CA GLU A 91 -9.86 -8.71 -11.82
C GLU A 91 -11.05 -9.28 -11.00
#